data_AF-A0A923I0P8-F1
#
_entry.id   AF-A0A923I0P8-F1
#
_cell.length_a   1.000
_cell.length_b   1.000
_cell.length_c   1.000
_cell.angle_alpha   90.00
_cell.angle_beta   90.00
_cell.angle_gamma   90.00
#
_symmetry.space_group_name_H-M   'P 1'
#
loop_
_entity.id
_entity.type
_entity.pdbx_description
1 polymer ?
#
loop_
_entity_poly.entity_id
_entity_poly.type
_entity_poly.pdbx_seq_one_letter_code
_entity_poly.pdbx_strand_id
1 'polypeptide(L)'
;MSRAVQLAGQQLTMHMLAAEAGQISFAVGSVQVADPGQAGLVAKAMREGMLANLRAKPEQIQTLTDGHIIVSGSSPQGQPLKMAARFIIDGTWVYQLVAIGPEQALQDDIADNFLQSFKANKTK
;
A
#
# COMPACT_ATOMS: atom_id res chain seq x y z
N MET A 1 -13.18 7.19 -2.94
CA MET A 1 -13.39 7.99 -1.71
C MET A 1 -12.17 8.88 -1.48
N SER A 2 -12.33 10.04 -0.86
CA SER A 2 -11.18 10.89 -0.45
C SER A 2 -11.23 11.15 1.04
N ARG A 3 -10.08 11.17 1.71
CA ARG A 3 -9.96 11.52 3.13
C ARG A 3 -8.69 12.32 3.41
N ALA A 4 -8.75 13.21 4.41
CA ALA A 4 -7.56 13.87 4.91
C ALA A 4 -6.71 12.88 5.72
N VAL A 5 -5.39 12.91 5.54
CA VAL A 5 -4.41 12.08 6.26
C VAL A 5 -3.21 12.91 6.67
N GLN A 6 -2.58 12.57 7.80
CA GLN A 6 -1.30 13.15 8.19
C GLN A 6 -0.17 12.21 7.74
N LEU A 7 0.72 12.68 6.86
CA LEU A 7 1.84 11.89 6.33
C LEU A 7 3.10 12.77 6.31
N ALA A 8 4.19 12.27 6.90
CA ALA A 8 5.47 13.00 6.95
C ALA A 8 5.35 14.45 7.47
N GLY A 9 4.48 14.68 8.47
CA GLY A 9 4.23 16.00 9.04
C GLY A 9 3.31 16.91 8.20
N GLN A 10 2.78 16.43 7.07
CA GLN A 10 1.90 17.16 6.17
C GLN A 10 0.46 16.65 6.26
N GLN A 11 -0.52 17.55 6.11
CA GLN A 11 -1.91 17.17 5.90
C GLN A 11 -2.16 17.03 4.39
N LEU A 12 -2.40 15.81 3.92
CA LEU A 12 -2.63 15.49 2.51
C LEU A 12 -4.04 14.94 2.29
N THR A 13 -4.55 15.09 1.08
CA THR A 13 -5.78 14.40 0.66
C THR A 13 -5.40 13.08 0.01
N MET A 14 -5.82 11.98 0.62
CA MET A 14 -5.65 10.64 0.10
C MET A 14 -6.91 10.21 -0.63
N HIS A 15 -6.76 9.88 -1.91
CA HIS A 15 -7.77 9.21 -2.71
C HIS A 15 -7.61 7.71 -2.55
N MET A 16 -8.72 7.02 -2.28
CA MET A 16 -8.78 5.58 -2.08
C MET A 16 -9.77 4.98 -3.06
N LEU A 17 -9.29 3.97 -3.79
CA LEU A 17 -10.08 3.05 -4.60
C LEU A 17 -9.86 1.65 -4.04
N ALA A 18 -10.94 0.90 -3.82
CA ALA A 18 -10.87 -0.46 -3.34
C ALA A 18 -11.92 -1.32 -4.04
N ALA A 19 -11.59 -2.59 -4.22
CA ALA A 19 -12.47 -3.63 -4.73
C ALA A 19 -12.24 -4.92 -3.94
N GLU A 20 -13.27 -5.74 -3.85
CA GLU A 20 -13.22 -7.02 -3.15
C GLU A 20 -13.45 -8.16 -4.15
N ALA A 21 -12.67 -9.22 -4.04
CA ALA A 21 -12.90 -10.46 -4.77
C ALA A 21 -12.70 -11.64 -3.81
N GLY A 22 -13.80 -12.33 -3.48
CA GLY A 22 -13.79 -13.34 -2.43
C GLY A 22 -13.42 -12.74 -1.08
N GLN A 23 -12.34 -13.23 -0.47
CA GLN A 23 -11.84 -12.76 0.84
C GLN A 23 -10.65 -11.80 0.72
N ILE A 24 -10.32 -11.36 -0.49
CA ILE A 24 -9.19 -10.47 -0.76
C ILE A 24 -9.73 -9.08 -1.08
N SER A 25 -9.20 -8.07 -0.38
CA SER A 25 -9.37 -6.67 -0.70
C SER A 25 -8.18 -6.17 -1.52
N PHE A 26 -8.46 -5.54 -2.65
CA PHE A 26 -7.49 -4.89 -3.51
C PHE A 26 -7.72 -3.39 -3.41
N ALA A 27 -6.69 -2.63 -3.07
CA ALA A 27 -6.79 -1.20 -2.87
C ALA A 27 -5.64 -0.44 -3.54
N VAL A 28 -5.99 0.74 -4.04
CA VAL A 28 -5.05 1.76 -4.51
C VAL A 28 -5.32 3.02 -3.71
N GLY A 29 -4.33 3.44 -2.93
CA GLY A 29 -4.25 4.75 -2.30
C GLY A 29 -3.36 5.67 -3.11
N SER A 30 -3.75 6.91 -3.30
CA SER A 30 -2.91 7.92 -3.94
C SER A 30 -2.97 9.26 -3.22
N VAL A 31 -1.83 9.91 -3.09
CA VAL A 31 -1.71 11.29 -2.61
C VAL A 31 -0.87 12.09 -3.59
N GLN A 32 -1.11 13.39 -3.65
CA GLN A 32 -0.27 14.33 -4.37
C GLN A 32 0.47 15.20 -3.36
N VAL A 33 1.79 15.31 -3.52
CA VAL A 33 2.64 16.24 -2.75
C VAL A 33 2.89 17.52 -3.55
N ALA A 34 3.06 18.65 -2.87
CA ALA A 34 3.35 19.92 -3.54
C ALA A 34 4.80 19.97 -4.09
N ASP A 35 5.73 19.37 -3.36
CA ASP A 35 7.15 19.31 -3.70
C ASP A 35 7.56 17.85 -4.01
N PRO A 36 8.02 17.53 -5.24
CA PRO A 36 8.53 16.20 -5.58
C PRO A 36 9.62 15.70 -4.64
N GLY A 37 10.43 16.58 -4.04
CA GLY A 37 11.45 16.21 -3.04
C GLY A 37 10.89 15.55 -1.79
N GLN A 38 9.60 15.77 -1.48
CA GLN A 38 8.91 15.18 -0.33
C GLN A 38 8.31 13.79 -0.63
N ALA A 39 8.22 13.40 -1.90
CA ALA A 39 7.50 12.19 -2.31
C ALA A 39 8.06 10.92 -1.65
N GLY A 40 9.37 10.82 -1.50
CA GLY A 40 10.03 9.70 -0.81
C GLY A 40 9.68 9.61 0.69
N LEU A 41 9.62 10.75 1.37
CA LEU A 41 9.24 10.81 2.79
C LEU A 41 7.77 10.41 2.98
N VAL A 42 6.89 10.88 2.08
CA VAL A 42 5.48 10.54 2.11
C VAL A 42 5.26 9.05 1.80
N ALA A 43 5.95 8.48 0.82
CA ALA A 43 5.90 7.05 0.53
C ALA A 43 6.35 6.20 1.74
N LYS A 44 7.42 6.62 2.42
CA LYS A 44 7.88 5.98 3.66
C LYS A 44 6.82 6.05 4.76
N ALA A 45 6.19 7.22 4.95
CA ALA A 45 5.13 7.40 5.95
C ALA A 45 3.88 6.56 5.63
N MET A 46 3.49 6.45 4.36
CA MET A 46 2.39 5.57 3.93
C MET A 46 2.70 4.11 4.24
N ARG A 47 3.92 3.65 3.95
CA ARG A 47 4.38 2.30 4.28
C ARG A 47 4.33 2.04 5.78
N GLU A 48 4.83 2.97 6.59
CA GLU A 48 4.84 2.82 8.06
C GLU A 48 3.42 2.76 8.64
N GLY A 49 2.52 3.64 8.20
CA GLY A 49 1.11 3.62 8.62
C GLY A 49 0.41 2.31 8.22
N MET A 50 0.70 1.78 7.03
CA MET A 50 0.18 0.50 6.57
C MET A 50 0.65 -0.67 7.45
N LEU A 51 1.95 -0.75 7.74
CA LEU A 51 2.54 -1.78 8.58
C LEU A 51 1.98 -1.72 10.02
N ALA A 52 1.79 -0.50 10.55
CA ALA A 52 1.19 -0.29 11.85
C ALA A 52 -0.27 -0.78 11.92
N ASN A 53 -1.06 -0.53 10.88
CA ASN A 53 -2.45 -1.01 10.79
C ASN A 53 -2.54 -2.55 10.78
N LEU A 54 -1.51 -3.21 10.24
CA LEU A 54 -1.36 -4.67 10.25
C LEU A 54 -0.75 -5.23 11.54
N ARG A 55 -0.31 -4.37 12.46
CA ARG A 55 0.49 -4.76 13.63
C ARG A 55 1.70 -5.63 13.25
N ALA A 56 2.28 -5.37 12.09
CA ALA A 56 3.38 -6.15 11.56
C ALA A 56 4.66 -5.86 12.34
N LYS A 57 5.42 -6.90 12.64
CA LYS A 57 6.77 -6.81 13.20
C LYS A 57 7.84 -6.86 12.10
N PRO A 58 9.05 -6.34 12.33
CA PRO A 58 10.11 -6.34 11.32
C PRO A 58 10.40 -7.70 10.69
N GLU A 59 10.40 -8.77 11.48
CA GLU A 59 10.63 -10.15 11.02
C GLU A 59 9.52 -10.70 10.13
N GLN A 60 8.37 -10.04 10.07
CA GLN A 60 7.22 -10.45 9.25
C GLN A 60 7.13 -9.67 7.93
N ILE A 61 8.12 -8.82 7.64
CA ILE A 61 8.19 -8.01 6.43
C ILE A 61 9.26 -8.58 5.52
N GLN A 62 8.84 -9.09 4.38
CA GLN A 62 9.72 -9.51 3.31
C GLN A 62 9.73 -8.43 2.23
N THR A 63 10.92 -7.94 1.87
CA THR A 63 11.10 -7.03 0.72
C THR A 63 11.63 -7.81 -0.46
N LEU A 64 10.96 -7.71 -1.60
CA LEU A 64 11.34 -8.34 -2.86
C LEU A 64 12.19 -7.39 -3.72
N THR A 65 12.84 -7.95 -4.73
CA THR A 65 13.82 -7.23 -5.58
C THR A 65 13.23 -6.11 -6.43
N ASP A 66 11.92 -6.11 -6.67
CA ASP A 66 11.17 -5.13 -7.45
C ASP A 66 10.52 -4.02 -6.60
N GLY A 67 10.82 -3.98 -5.30
CA GLY A 67 10.24 -3.04 -4.36
C GLY A 67 8.84 -3.44 -3.88
N HIS A 68 8.37 -4.63 -4.22
CA HIS A 68 7.21 -5.24 -3.56
C HIS A 68 7.58 -5.64 -2.14
N ILE A 69 6.58 -5.62 -1.27
CA ILE A 69 6.70 -6.19 0.06
C ILE A 69 5.58 -7.18 0.30
N ILE A 70 5.92 -8.30 0.92
CA ILE A 70 4.98 -9.25 1.49
C ILE A 70 5.04 -9.10 3.00
N VAL A 71 3.88 -9.00 3.64
CA VAL A 71 3.76 -8.76 5.07
C VAL A 71 2.78 -9.76 5.66
N SER A 72 3.24 -10.52 6.65
CA SER A 72 2.37 -11.29 7.52
C SER A 72 2.04 -10.45 8.75
N GLY A 73 0.76 -10.30 9.06
CA GLY A 73 0.29 -9.45 10.14
C GLY A 73 -1.00 -9.95 10.75
N SER A 74 -1.68 -9.08 11.47
CA SER A 74 -2.98 -9.40 12.04
C SER A 74 -3.93 -8.21 11.95
N SER A 75 -5.22 -8.51 11.81
CA SER A 75 -6.25 -7.49 11.91
C SER A 75 -6.29 -6.91 13.34
N PRO A 76 -6.97 -5.76 13.55
CA PRO A 76 -7.20 -5.25 14.90
C PRO A 76 -7.87 -6.26 15.85
N GLN A 77 -8.64 -7.19 15.29
CA GLN A 77 -9.36 -8.27 15.98
C GLN A 77 -8.49 -9.53 16.19
N GLY A 78 -7.23 -9.53 15.74
CA GLY A 78 -6.27 -10.62 15.93
C GLY A 78 -6.29 -11.70 14.86
N GLN A 79 -7.05 -11.53 13.77
CA GLN A 79 -7.09 -12.51 12.68
C GLN A 79 -5.79 -12.46 11.86
N PRO A 80 -5.14 -13.59 11.55
CA PRO A 80 -3.96 -13.62 10.69
C PRO A 80 -4.28 -13.08 9.29
N LEU A 81 -3.47 -12.15 8.81
CA LEU A 81 -3.58 -11.55 7.49
C LEU A 81 -2.27 -11.66 6.75
N LYS A 82 -2.36 -11.85 5.43
CA LYS A 82 -1.26 -11.64 4.50
C LYS A 82 -1.56 -10.43 3.65
N MET A 83 -0.53 -9.63 3.40
CA MET A 83 -0.61 -8.46 2.54
C MET A 83 0.55 -8.46 1.57
N ALA A 84 0.26 -8.14 0.32
CA ALA A 84 1.26 -7.77 -0.67
C ALA A 84 1.07 -6.29 -1.01
N ALA A 85 2.16 -5.53 -1.07
CA ALA A 85 2.09 -4.11 -1.35
C ALA A 85 3.23 -3.61 -2.24
N ARG A 86 2.94 -2.53 -2.96
CA ARG A 86 3.91 -1.80 -3.79
C ARG A 86 3.71 -0.30 -3.62
N PHE A 87 4.81 0.43 -3.53
CA PHE A 87 4.80 1.90 -3.45
C PHE A 87 5.46 2.47 -4.70
N ILE A 88 4.82 3.46 -5.32
CA ILE A 88 5.27 4.05 -6.58
C ILE A 88 5.29 5.57 -6.40
N ILE A 89 6.37 6.20 -6.86
CA ILE A 89 6.50 7.65 -6.94
C ILE A 89 6.53 8.03 -8.43
N ASP A 90 5.65 8.93 -8.84
CA ASP A 90 5.59 9.49 -10.19
C ASP A 90 5.45 11.01 -10.12
N GLY A 91 6.59 11.72 -10.18
CA GLY A 91 6.64 13.16 -9.95
C GLY A 91 6.11 13.56 -8.57
N THR A 92 4.99 14.28 -8.56
CA THR A 92 4.29 14.69 -7.32
C THR A 92 3.34 13.64 -6.78
N TRP A 93 3.07 12.55 -7.51
CA TRP A 93 2.13 11.53 -7.09
C TRP A 93 2.83 10.40 -6.36
N VAL A 94 2.25 9.98 -5.24
CA VAL A 94 2.66 8.81 -4.48
C VAL A 94 1.50 7.83 -4.43
N TYR A 95 1.74 6.63 -4.91
CA TYR A 95 0.76 5.55 -4.96
C TYR A 95 1.15 4.44 -3.99
N GLN A 96 0.14 3.86 -3.37
CA GLN A 96 0.21 2.67 -2.54
C GLN A 96 -0.78 1.65 -3.10
N LEU A 97 -0.26 0.51 -3.54
CA LEU A 97 -1.05 -0.62 -3.98
C LEU A 97 -1.00 -1.71 -2.92
N VAL A 98 -2.15 -2.29 -2.62
CA VAL A 98 -2.31 -3.29 -1.56
C VAL A 98 -3.26 -4.38 -2.01
N ALA A 99 -2.83 -5.63 -1.92
CA ALA A 99 -3.71 -6.79 -1.85
C ALA A 99 -3.62 -7.36 -0.43
N ILE A 100 -4.76 -7.54 0.25
CA ILE A 100 -4.81 -8.00 1.64
C ILE A 100 -5.96 -8.97 1.84
N GLY A 101 -5.72 -10.02 2.61
CA GLY A 101 -6.77 -10.98 3.00
C GLY A 101 -6.24 -11.99 4.01
N PRO A 102 -7.06 -13.00 4.36
CA PRO A 102 -6.60 -14.16 5.10
C PRO A 102 -5.38 -14.77 4.41
N GLU A 103 -4.42 -15.26 5.21
CA GLU A 103 -3.16 -15.78 4.69
C GLU A 103 -3.36 -16.92 3.67
N GLN A 104 -4.38 -17.76 3.88
CA GLN A 104 -4.71 -18.88 3.01
C GLN A 104 -5.40 -18.46 1.71
N ALA A 105 -5.94 -17.24 1.65
CA ALA A 105 -6.65 -16.72 0.48
C ALA A 105 -5.72 -15.98 -0.48
N LEU A 106 -4.67 -15.31 0.02
CA LEU A 106 -3.77 -14.49 -0.80
C LEU A 106 -2.57 -15.30 -1.33
N GLN A 107 -2.74 -15.88 -2.51
CA GLN A 107 -1.66 -16.51 -3.27
C GLN A 107 -0.70 -15.46 -3.86
N ASP A 108 0.59 -15.80 -3.95
CA ASP A 108 1.63 -14.87 -4.42
C ASP A 108 1.36 -14.41 -5.86
N ASP A 109 1.00 -15.34 -6.76
CA ASP A 109 0.69 -15.00 -8.15
C ASP A 109 -0.50 -14.02 -8.29
N ILE A 110 -1.51 -14.11 -7.41
CA ILE A 110 -2.65 -13.19 -7.43
C ILE A 110 -2.21 -11.78 -7.01
N ALA A 111 -1.42 -11.71 -5.95
CA ALA A 111 -0.84 -10.46 -5.48
C ALA A 111 0.05 -9.82 -6.55
N ASP A 112 0.98 -10.58 -7.11
CA ASP A 112 1.95 -10.08 -8.09
C ASP A 112 1.27 -9.57 -9.36
N ASN A 113 0.30 -10.31 -9.89
CA ASN A 113 -0.49 -9.87 -11.04
C ASN A 113 -1.18 -8.52 -10.79
N PHE A 114 -1.79 -8.34 -9.61
CA PHE A 114 -2.41 -7.07 -9.25
C PHE A 114 -1.38 -5.94 -9.18
N LEU A 115 -0.29 -6.12 -8.45
CA LEU A 115 0.75 -5.10 -8.22
C LEU A 115 1.45 -4.68 -9.52
N GLN A 116 1.60 -5.61 -10.48
CA GLN A 116 2.20 -5.37 -11.79
C GLN A 116 1.23 -4.73 -12.80
N SER A 117 -0.07 -4.93 -12.64
CA SER A 117 -1.09 -4.41 -13.58
C SER A 117 -1.20 -2.89 -13.58
N PHE A 118 -0.76 -2.23 -12.50
CA PHE A 118 -0.94 -0.80 -12.31
C PHE A 118 -0.05 0.04 -13.21
N LYS A 119 -0.65 1.09 -13.76
CA LYS A 119 0.03 2.11 -14.54
C LYS A 119 -0.27 3.45 -13.91
N ALA A 120 0.77 4.13 -13.41
CA ALA A 120 0.65 5.52 -13.00
C ALA A 120 0.17 6.34 -14.20
N ASN A 121 -0.75 7.26 -13.95
CA ASN A 121 -1.31 8.07 -15.01
C ASN A 121 -0.23 9.05 -15.47
N LYS A 122 0.42 8.74 -16.60
CA LYS A 122 1.40 9.63 -17.21
C LYS A 122 0.66 10.83 -17.76
N THR A 123 0.62 11.92 -17.00
CA THR A 123 0.18 13.20 -17.54
C THR A 123 1.18 13.57 -18.64
N LYS A 124 0.75 13.55 -19.91
CA LYS A 124 1.53 14.04 -21.04
C LYS A 124 1.67 15.55 -20.98
#